data_AF-A0A9P5HIU1-F1
#
_entry.id   AF-A0A9P5HIU1-F1
#
_cell.length_a   1.000
_cell.length_b   1.000
_cell.length_c   1.000
_cell.angle_alpha   90.00
_cell.angle_beta   90.00
_cell.angle_gamma   90.00
#
_symmetry.space_group_name_H-M   'P 1'
#
loop_
_entity.id
_entity.type
_entity.pdbx_description
1 polymer ?
#
loop_
_entity_poly.entity_id
_entity_poly.type
_entity_poly.pdbx_seq_one_letter_code
_entity_poly.pdbx_strand_id
1 'polypeptide(L)'
;MVGFDNGEASPLDATTTPHSTPNTPLPPPQKSLQLYKRLAFGRKHLFTPSSSEDAQYFVINPVPHKHANTWTPVFYRGENPKYTPTSKAIARIRRTGMWNSFRIELGDGVDEVLENKRRVKERKSYERKQRTRKRFRMKEKPPKKELEDEKDVTGLVMTLKMKRVSFLKRTLKWELEGQEYQWKGTRAFLPSGVRGWKGISHDLKLVDSNNHVIATIEKDRWSCFRPSERTDGPPNKKKSLVGVLRIYPAAYTKAAPEPDQLKQASGTTIVAKQDEPHCWNMGEVGEESQNLNIGGSHSGNVTEDAIGLTGWIAMEAEHRLRHKIIDLLEEIAEEFKE
;
A
#
# COMPACT_ATOMS: atom_id res chain seq x y z
N MET A 1 -18.77 55.20 54.63
CA MET A 1 -17.91 54.01 54.75
C MET A 1 -18.78 52.80 54.51
N VAL A 2 -18.76 52.28 53.29
CA VAL A 2 -19.55 51.14 52.85
C VAL A 2 -18.62 49.94 52.89
N GLY A 3 -18.93 48.97 53.77
CA GLY A 3 -18.22 47.70 53.88
C GLY A 3 -18.68 46.75 52.78
N PHE A 4 -17.73 46.09 52.13
CA PHE A 4 -17.98 45.04 51.16
C PHE A 4 -18.31 43.73 51.89
N ASP A 5 -19.52 43.22 51.70
CA ASP A 5 -19.90 41.85 52.06
C ASP A 5 -19.37 40.87 51.01
N ASN A 6 -18.76 39.80 51.51
CA ASN A 6 -18.15 38.72 50.74
C ASN A 6 -19.23 37.81 50.16
N GLY A 7 -19.33 37.78 48.83
CA GLY A 7 -20.13 36.79 48.11
C GLY A 7 -19.49 35.40 48.18
N GLU A 8 -20.23 34.47 48.77
CA GLU A 8 -20.03 33.02 48.72
C GLU A 8 -20.05 32.53 47.26
N ALA A 9 -18.94 32.01 46.77
CA ALA A 9 -18.87 31.27 45.51
C ALA A 9 -18.72 29.78 45.83
N SER A 10 -19.79 29.02 45.59
CA SER A 10 -19.78 27.56 45.65
C SER A 10 -18.79 26.98 44.62
N PRO A 11 -17.96 25.99 44.98
CA PRO A 11 -17.08 25.33 44.02
C PRO A 11 -17.90 24.32 43.20
N LEU A 12 -17.91 24.52 41.87
CA LEU A 12 -18.38 23.53 40.91
C LEU A 12 -17.41 22.35 40.88
N ASP A 13 -17.89 21.17 41.30
CA ASP A 13 -17.23 19.89 41.14
C ASP A 13 -16.96 19.59 39.67
N ALA A 14 -15.68 19.62 39.29
CA ALA A 14 -15.18 19.16 38.00
C ALA A 14 -14.14 18.05 38.22
N THR A 15 -14.60 16.87 38.65
CA THR A 15 -13.79 15.65 38.61
C THR A 15 -14.19 14.81 37.40
N THR A 16 -13.86 15.31 36.19
CA THR A 16 -13.73 14.46 35.00
C THR A 16 -12.24 14.23 34.78
N THR A 17 -11.70 13.22 35.47
CA THR A 17 -10.37 12.71 35.22
C THR A 17 -10.28 12.18 33.78
N PRO A 18 -9.35 12.68 32.95
CA PRO A 18 -9.07 12.03 31.68
C PRO A 18 -8.46 10.67 31.97
N HIS A 19 -9.09 9.59 31.48
CA HIS A 19 -8.51 8.25 31.43
C HIS A 19 -7.12 8.32 30.77
N SER A 20 -6.08 8.39 31.59
CA SER A 20 -4.71 8.13 31.21
C SER A 20 -4.58 6.62 31.02
N THR A 21 -4.65 6.17 29.77
CA THR A 21 -4.17 4.83 29.41
C THR A 21 -2.74 4.68 29.95
N PRO A 22 -2.45 3.63 30.74
CA PRO A 22 -1.11 3.41 31.27
C PRO A 22 -0.12 3.26 30.11
N ASN A 23 0.97 4.05 30.15
CA ASN A 23 2.11 3.93 29.25
C ASN A 23 2.90 2.65 29.57
N THR A 24 2.35 1.49 29.23
CA THR A 24 3.16 0.26 29.18
C THR A 24 4.21 0.47 28.09
N PRO A 25 5.52 0.33 28.39
CA PRO A 25 6.55 0.45 27.39
C PRO A 25 6.30 -0.56 26.28
N LEU A 26 6.29 -0.07 25.03
CA LEU A 26 6.03 -0.92 23.88
C LEU A 26 7.14 -1.99 23.79
N PRO A 27 6.83 -3.27 23.57
CA PRO A 27 7.85 -4.31 23.46
C PRO A 27 8.83 -3.99 22.34
N PRO A 28 10.06 -4.54 22.38
CA PRO A 28 11.00 -4.40 21.28
C PRO A 28 10.36 -4.90 19.97
N PRO A 29 10.66 -4.27 18.83
CA PRO A 29 10.13 -4.71 17.55
C PRO A 29 10.66 -6.10 17.22
N GLN A 30 9.77 -7.00 16.80
CA GLN A 30 10.11 -8.34 16.34
C GLN A 30 10.89 -8.26 15.02
N LYS A 31 10.58 -7.27 14.19
CA LYS A 31 11.20 -7.07 12.88
C LYS A 31 11.36 -5.60 12.56
N SER A 32 12.46 -5.24 11.92
CA SER A 32 12.75 -3.87 11.49
C SER A 32 13.26 -3.89 10.05
N LEU A 33 12.68 -3.06 9.20
CA LEU A 33 12.99 -2.94 7.78
C LEU A 33 13.25 -1.47 7.43
N GLN A 34 14.43 -1.19 6.91
CA GLN A 34 14.80 0.10 6.36
C GLN A 34 14.14 0.27 4.99
N LEU A 35 13.37 1.35 4.84
CA LEU A 35 12.80 1.75 3.57
C LEU A 35 13.77 2.65 2.81
N TYR A 36 14.09 2.26 1.59
CA TYR A 36 14.85 3.09 0.66
C TYR A 36 14.04 3.45 -0.58
N LYS A 37 14.35 4.61 -1.15
CA LYS A 37 13.93 5.00 -2.51
C LYS A 37 15.09 4.89 -3.49
N ARG A 38 14.75 4.58 -4.74
CA ARG A 38 15.67 4.45 -5.87
C ARG A 38 15.09 5.09 -7.12
N LEU A 39 16.02 5.49 -8.00
CA LEU A 39 15.75 6.25 -9.23
C LEU A 39 15.07 7.60 -8.98
N ALA A 40 15.03 8.43 -10.02
CA ALA A 40 14.34 9.71 -9.97
C ALA A 40 12.86 9.51 -9.61
N PHE A 41 12.29 10.46 -8.87
CA PHE A 41 10.88 10.53 -8.48
C PHE A 41 10.34 9.32 -7.69
N GLY A 42 11.21 8.45 -7.16
CA GLY A 42 10.78 7.28 -6.39
C GLY A 42 10.13 6.20 -7.25
N ARG A 43 10.63 5.98 -8.47
CA ARG A 43 10.14 4.89 -9.35
C ARG A 43 10.35 3.50 -8.76
N LYS A 44 11.29 3.37 -7.82
CA LYS A 44 11.61 2.10 -7.16
C LYS A 44 11.76 2.33 -5.66
N HIS A 45 11.24 1.40 -4.87
CA HIS A 45 11.47 1.36 -3.43
C HIS A 45 11.89 -0.04 -3.01
N LEU A 46 12.56 -0.16 -1.88
CA LEU A 46 12.89 -1.45 -1.29
C LEU A 46 12.83 -1.38 0.23
N PHE A 47 12.48 -2.50 0.84
CA PHE A 47 12.55 -2.73 2.26
C PHE A 47 13.64 -3.76 2.51
N THR A 48 14.63 -3.43 3.31
CA THR A 48 15.73 -4.33 3.68
C THR A 48 15.97 -4.29 5.19
N PRO A 49 16.32 -5.40 5.86
CA PRO A 49 16.64 -5.37 7.28
C PRO A 49 17.84 -4.46 7.60
N SER A 50 18.83 -4.43 6.71
CA SER A 50 20.05 -3.64 6.85
C SER A 50 20.60 -3.16 5.50
N SER A 51 21.55 -2.23 5.47
CA SER A 51 22.05 -1.70 4.19
C SER A 51 22.81 -2.75 3.35
N SER A 52 23.38 -3.77 3.99
CA SER A 52 24.15 -4.85 3.35
C SER A 52 23.32 -6.09 2.99
N GLU A 53 22.11 -6.21 3.53
CA GLU A 53 21.24 -7.38 3.29
C GLU A 53 20.33 -7.22 2.08
N ASP A 54 19.96 -8.36 1.52
CA ASP A 54 19.01 -8.45 0.42
C ASP A 54 17.66 -7.83 0.78
N ALA A 55 17.05 -7.18 -0.19
CA ALA A 55 15.73 -6.60 0.01
C ALA A 55 14.69 -7.71 0.26
N GLN A 56 13.96 -7.60 1.37
CA GLN A 56 12.83 -8.44 1.65
C GLN A 56 11.63 -8.08 0.77
N TYR A 57 11.43 -6.79 0.51
CA TYR A 57 10.39 -6.32 -0.39
C TYR A 57 10.92 -5.30 -1.38
N PHE A 58 10.32 -5.30 -2.56
CA PHE A 58 10.66 -4.37 -3.62
C PHE A 58 9.40 -3.81 -4.27
N VAL A 59 9.39 -2.51 -4.55
CA VAL A 59 8.23 -1.83 -5.15
C VAL A 59 8.62 -1.21 -6.47
N ILE A 60 7.88 -1.52 -7.52
CA ILE A 60 7.91 -0.79 -8.78
C ILE A 60 6.75 0.18 -8.76
N ASN A 61 7.08 1.47 -8.72
CA ASN A 61 6.11 2.56 -8.68
C ASN A 61 6.09 3.28 -10.05
N PRO A 62 4.98 3.19 -10.82
CA PRO A 62 4.88 3.87 -12.11
C PRO A 62 4.83 5.37 -11.91
N VAL A 63 5.63 6.12 -12.69
CA VAL A 63 5.67 7.59 -12.72
C VAL A 63 5.50 8.02 -14.18
N PRO A 64 4.66 9.02 -14.51
CA PRO A 64 4.02 10.00 -13.62
C PRO A 64 2.71 9.53 -12.96
N HIS A 65 2.31 10.20 -11.88
CA HIS A 65 1.16 9.82 -11.03
C HIS A 65 -0.16 10.50 -11.39
N LYS A 66 -0.27 11.01 -12.64
CA LYS A 66 -1.34 11.92 -13.08
C LYS A 66 -2.72 11.31 -12.80
N HIS A 67 -3.08 10.24 -13.49
CA HIS A 67 -4.41 9.66 -13.36
C HIS A 67 -4.47 8.50 -12.36
N ALA A 68 -5.61 8.38 -11.66
CA ALA A 68 -5.78 7.33 -10.66
C ALA A 68 -5.77 5.92 -11.28
N ASN A 69 -6.29 5.82 -12.50
CA ASN A 69 -6.34 4.58 -13.27
C ASN A 69 -4.99 4.14 -13.84
N THR A 70 -4.01 5.05 -14.00
CA THR A 70 -2.67 4.71 -14.51
C THR A 70 -1.68 4.39 -13.40
N TRP A 71 -1.99 4.77 -12.15
CA TRP A 71 -1.15 4.45 -11.01
C TRP A 71 -1.40 3.02 -10.52
N THR A 72 -0.62 2.09 -11.08
CA THR A 72 -0.66 0.66 -10.73
C THR A 72 0.69 0.11 -10.25
N PRO A 73 1.14 0.46 -9.04
CA PRO A 73 2.36 -0.12 -8.49
C PRO A 73 2.24 -1.62 -8.29
N VAL A 74 3.39 -2.29 -8.39
CA VAL A 74 3.54 -3.72 -8.12
C VAL A 74 4.54 -3.89 -6.99
N PHE A 75 4.17 -4.72 -6.03
CA PHE A 75 4.93 -5.03 -4.84
C PHE A 75 5.40 -6.48 -4.92
N TYR A 76 6.70 -6.67 -4.71
CA TYR A 76 7.38 -7.94 -4.86
C TYR A 76 7.93 -8.39 -3.51
N ARG A 77 7.89 -9.70 -3.27
CA ARG A 77 8.69 -10.34 -2.22
C ARG A 77 10.06 -10.68 -2.81
N GLY A 78 11.12 -10.21 -2.15
CA GLY A 78 12.50 -10.32 -2.61
C GLY A 78 13.05 -9.05 -3.26
N GLU A 79 14.17 -9.23 -3.96
CA GLU A 79 14.95 -8.16 -4.59
C GLU A 79 14.33 -7.64 -5.90
N ASN A 80 15.08 -6.81 -6.64
CA ASN A 80 14.63 -6.24 -7.90
C ASN A 80 14.38 -7.34 -8.96
N PRO A 81 13.13 -7.51 -9.43
CA PRO A 81 12.74 -8.63 -10.31
C PRO A 81 13.44 -8.60 -11.68
N LYS A 82 14.06 -7.48 -12.06
CA LYS A 82 14.86 -7.39 -13.29
C LYS A 82 16.14 -8.24 -13.22
N TYR A 83 16.73 -8.37 -12.03
CA TYR A 83 18.01 -9.06 -11.82
C TYR A 83 17.85 -10.35 -11.03
N THR A 84 16.75 -10.47 -10.28
CA THR A 84 16.49 -11.57 -9.37
C THR A 84 15.19 -12.26 -9.79
N PRO A 85 15.26 -13.35 -10.59
CA PRO A 85 14.07 -14.03 -11.10
C PRO A 85 13.30 -14.79 -10.01
N THR A 86 13.90 -14.99 -8.83
CA THR A 86 13.24 -15.58 -7.67
C THR A 86 12.29 -14.59 -6.97
N SER A 87 12.36 -13.30 -7.29
CA SER A 87 11.44 -12.29 -6.76
C SER A 87 10.06 -12.43 -7.37
N LYS A 88 9.04 -12.61 -6.52
CA LYS A 88 7.66 -12.85 -6.95
C LYS A 88 6.80 -11.62 -6.71
N ALA A 89 5.93 -11.26 -7.66
CA ALA A 89 4.93 -10.22 -7.40
C ALA A 89 3.88 -10.76 -6.43
N ILE A 90 3.73 -10.11 -5.28
CA ILE A 90 2.79 -10.52 -4.23
C ILE A 90 1.66 -9.52 -4.02
N ALA A 91 1.75 -8.33 -4.62
CA ALA A 91 0.62 -7.43 -4.65
C ALA A 91 0.61 -6.46 -5.83
N ARG A 92 -0.60 -6.06 -6.20
CA ARG A 92 -0.89 -5.00 -7.15
C ARG A 92 -1.81 -3.99 -6.50
N ILE A 93 -1.51 -2.71 -6.70
CA ILE A 93 -2.26 -1.62 -6.08
C ILE A 93 -2.90 -0.82 -7.20
N ARG A 94 -4.13 -0.36 -6.99
CA ARG A 94 -4.80 0.60 -7.86
C ARG A 94 -5.39 1.73 -7.03
N ARG A 95 -5.13 2.97 -7.44
CA ARG A 95 -5.79 4.14 -6.84
C ARG A 95 -7.21 4.24 -7.39
N THR A 96 -8.21 4.38 -6.52
CA THR A 96 -9.62 4.49 -6.95
C THR A 96 -10.19 5.90 -6.82
N GLY A 97 -9.38 6.87 -6.42
CA GLY A 97 -9.79 8.27 -6.29
C GLY A 97 -8.58 9.18 -6.05
N MET A 98 -8.79 10.29 -5.35
CA MET A 98 -7.68 11.02 -4.73
C MET A 98 -6.94 10.09 -3.73
N TRP A 99 -5.67 10.35 -3.38
CA TRP A 99 -4.74 9.61 -2.48
C TRP A 99 -5.28 9.22 -1.07
N ASN A 100 -6.47 8.68 -1.04
CA ASN A 100 -7.40 8.47 0.06
C ASN A 100 -8.11 7.11 -0.11
N SER A 101 -8.08 6.47 -1.28
CA SER A 101 -8.70 5.16 -1.51
C SER A 101 -7.89 4.33 -2.49
N PHE A 102 -7.63 3.09 -2.10
CA PHE A 102 -6.81 2.13 -2.83
C PHE A 102 -7.51 0.77 -2.83
N ARG A 103 -7.53 0.12 -4.00
CA ARG A 103 -7.81 -1.30 -4.14
C ARG A 103 -6.48 -2.04 -4.22
N ILE A 104 -6.36 -3.12 -3.47
CA ILE A 104 -5.14 -3.88 -3.34
C ILE A 104 -5.48 -5.33 -3.63
N GLU A 105 -4.79 -5.94 -4.57
CA GLU A 105 -4.74 -7.39 -4.72
C GLU A 105 -3.47 -7.87 -4.01
N LEU A 106 -3.61 -8.84 -3.10
CA LEU A 106 -2.52 -9.37 -2.27
C LEU A 106 -2.49 -10.89 -2.36
N GLY A 107 -1.30 -11.47 -2.42
CA GLY A 107 -1.04 -12.90 -2.39
C GLY A 107 -0.12 -13.36 -3.53
N ASP A 108 0.35 -14.61 -3.43
CA ASP A 108 1.37 -15.15 -4.35
C ASP A 108 0.83 -15.38 -5.77
N GLY A 109 -0.49 -15.55 -5.92
CA GLY A 109 -1.13 -15.69 -7.22
C GLY A 109 -1.19 -14.39 -8.03
N VAL A 110 -0.83 -13.25 -7.43
CA VAL A 110 -0.81 -11.95 -8.13
C VAL A 110 0.22 -11.97 -9.27
N ASP A 111 1.33 -12.67 -9.12
CA ASP A 111 2.34 -12.85 -10.18
C ASP A 111 1.74 -13.57 -11.39
N GLU A 112 1.04 -14.68 -11.15
CA GLU A 112 0.35 -15.48 -12.17
C GLU A 112 -0.73 -14.64 -12.89
N VAL A 113 -1.49 -13.84 -12.13
CA VAL A 113 -2.48 -12.89 -12.68
C VAL A 113 -1.80 -11.85 -13.59
N LEU A 114 -0.65 -11.32 -13.20
CA LEU A 114 0.10 -10.35 -14.01
C LEU A 114 0.65 -10.98 -15.29
N GLU A 115 1.16 -12.21 -15.21
CA GLU A 115 1.59 -12.97 -16.38
C GLU A 115 0.44 -13.24 -17.34
N ASN A 116 -0.72 -13.70 -16.85
CA ASN A 116 -1.90 -13.93 -17.67
C ASN A 116 -2.36 -12.65 -18.37
N LYS A 117 -2.40 -11.52 -17.66
CA LYS A 117 -2.70 -10.21 -18.29
C LYS A 117 -1.72 -9.86 -19.41
N ARG A 118 -0.44 -10.19 -19.22
CA ARG A 118 0.58 -9.99 -20.25
C ARG A 118 0.32 -10.89 -21.47
N ARG A 119 0.04 -12.19 -21.27
CA ARG A 119 -0.29 -13.16 -22.34
C ARG A 119 -1.49 -12.68 -23.16
N VAL A 120 -2.58 -12.29 -22.48
CA VAL A 120 -3.79 -11.72 -23.11
C VAL A 120 -3.47 -10.48 -23.94
N LYS A 121 -2.67 -9.55 -23.40
CA LYS A 121 -2.29 -8.32 -24.09
C LYS A 121 -1.43 -8.60 -25.33
N GLU A 122 -0.51 -9.54 -25.25
CA GLU A 122 0.33 -9.97 -26.37
C GLU A 122 -0.52 -10.59 -27.48
N ARG A 123 -1.48 -11.47 -27.13
CA ARG A 123 -2.45 -12.07 -28.06
C ARG A 123 -3.33 -11.02 -28.74
N LYS A 124 -3.99 -10.15 -27.95
CA LYS A 124 -4.82 -9.04 -28.48
C LYS A 124 -4.02 -8.08 -29.37
N SER A 125 -2.76 -7.79 -29.01
CA SER A 125 -1.87 -6.95 -29.82
C SER A 125 -1.50 -7.60 -31.14
N TYR A 126 -1.23 -8.91 -31.14
CA TYR A 126 -0.97 -9.68 -32.35
C TYR A 126 -2.17 -9.70 -33.29
N GLU A 127 -3.37 -10.01 -32.76
CA GLU A 127 -4.61 -10.00 -33.54
C GLU A 127 -4.88 -8.62 -34.17
N ARG A 128 -4.73 -7.54 -33.40
CA ARG A 128 -4.86 -6.17 -33.93
C ARG A 128 -3.89 -5.90 -35.07
N LYS A 129 -2.63 -6.33 -34.94
CA LYS A 129 -1.62 -6.19 -36.02
C LYS A 129 -2.00 -6.99 -37.25
N GLN A 130 -2.52 -8.21 -37.12
CA GLN A 130 -2.98 -8.99 -38.28
C GLN A 130 -4.20 -8.36 -38.95
N ARG A 131 -5.17 -7.86 -38.18
CA ARG A 131 -6.33 -7.12 -38.71
C ARG A 131 -5.88 -5.90 -39.52
N THR A 132 -4.94 -5.12 -39.00
CA THR A 132 -4.37 -3.97 -39.71
C THR A 132 -3.68 -4.41 -41.01
N ARG A 133 -2.90 -5.50 -40.99
CA ARG A 133 -2.21 -6.01 -42.18
C ARG A 133 -3.17 -6.52 -43.24
N LYS A 134 -4.22 -7.24 -42.84
CA LYS A 134 -5.32 -7.66 -43.74
C LYS A 134 -6.01 -6.45 -44.36
N ARG A 135 -6.28 -5.39 -43.58
CA ARG A 135 -6.86 -4.13 -44.08
C ARG A 135 -5.98 -3.46 -45.14
N PHE A 136 -4.65 -3.54 -45.01
CA PHE A 136 -3.68 -3.03 -45.99
C PHE A 136 -3.28 -4.06 -47.06
N ARG A 137 -4.04 -5.16 -47.24
CA ARG A 137 -3.75 -6.26 -48.20
C ARG A 137 -2.33 -6.84 -48.08
N MET A 138 -1.70 -6.74 -46.90
CA MET A 138 -0.41 -7.32 -46.63
C MET A 138 -0.57 -8.79 -46.21
N LYS A 139 0.36 -9.65 -46.63
CA LYS A 139 0.39 -11.07 -46.23
C LYS A 139 0.51 -11.22 -44.71
N GLU A 140 -0.18 -12.19 -44.14
CA GLU A 140 -0.08 -12.54 -42.72
C GLU A 140 1.36 -12.89 -42.32
N LYS A 141 1.70 -12.65 -41.05
CA LYS A 141 3.05 -12.86 -40.53
C LYS A 141 2.92 -13.66 -39.25
N PRO A 142 3.59 -14.82 -39.14
CA PRO A 142 3.54 -15.62 -37.93
C PRO A 142 4.05 -14.82 -36.73
N PRO A 143 3.57 -15.12 -35.51
CA PRO A 143 4.05 -14.46 -34.32
C PRO A 143 5.55 -14.79 -34.13
N LYS A 144 6.33 -13.81 -33.65
CA LYS A 144 7.79 -14.00 -33.44
C LYS A 144 8.10 -14.90 -32.24
N LYS A 145 7.13 -15.05 -31.33
CA LYS A 145 7.17 -15.89 -30.15
C LYS A 145 5.85 -16.62 -30.10
N GLU A 146 5.85 -17.86 -29.63
CA GLU A 146 4.62 -18.62 -29.41
C GLU A 146 3.73 -17.84 -28.44
N LEU A 147 2.44 -17.71 -28.80
CA LEU A 147 1.47 -17.04 -27.96
C LEU A 147 1.07 -18.03 -26.88
N GLU A 148 1.57 -17.84 -25.66
CA GLU A 148 1.22 -18.68 -24.53
C GLU A 148 -0.26 -18.47 -24.14
N ASP A 149 -0.93 -19.57 -23.79
CA ASP A 149 -2.29 -19.55 -23.28
C ASP A 149 -2.36 -19.08 -21.80
N GLU A 150 -3.54 -18.62 -21.41
CA GLU A 150 -3.83 -18.28 -20.02
C GLU A 150 -3.73 -19.53 -19.14
N LYS A 151 -3.07 -19.41 -17.99
CA LYS A 151 -2.91 -20.48 -17.01
C LYS A 151 -3.81 -20.26 -15.81
N ASP A 152 -4.18 -21.33 -15.13
CA ASP A 152 -4.94 -21.23 -13.89
C ASP A 152 -4.10 -20.63 -12.77
N VAL A 153 -4.74 -19.84 -11.91
CA VAL A 153 -4.08 -19.18 -10.78
C VAL A 153 -4.10 -20.12 -9.57
N THR A 154 -2.93 -20.65 -9.21
CA THR A 154 -2.76 -21.59 -8.08
C THR A 154 -2.50 -20.88 -6.75
N GLY A 155 -1.85 -19.72 -6.82
CA GLY A 155 -1.49 -18.94 -5.63
C GLY A 155 -2.67 -18.19 -5.01
N LEU A 156 -2.53 -17.86 -3.72
CA LEU A 156 -3.47 -17.02 -3.01
C LEU A 156 -3.65 -15.68 -3.73
N VAL A 157 -4.90 -15.25 -3.94
CA VAL A 157 -5.23 -13.89 -4.36
C VAL A 157 -6.43 -13.41 -3.56
N MET A 158 -6.24 -12.37 -2.77
CA MET A 158 -7.30 -11.70 -2.02
C MET A 158 -7.34 -10.21 -2.36
N THR A 159 -8.50 -9.58 -2.18
CA THR A 159 -8.66 -8.15 -2.39
C THR A 159 -8.88 -7.44 -1.07
N LEU A 160 -8.08 -6.39 -0.83
CA LEU A 160 -8.15 -5.51 0.33
C LEU A 160 -8.52 -4.11 -0.16
N LYS A 161 -9.36 -3.41 0.61
CA LYS A 161 -9.69 -2.01 0.35
C LYS A 161 -9.10 -1.14 1.45
N MET A 162 -8.17 -0.27 1.07
CA MET A 162 -7.58 0.71 1.98
C MET A 162 -8.19 2.08 1.73
N LYS A 163 -8.85 2.65 2.73
CA LYS A 163 -9.56 3.94 2.61
C LYS A 163 -9.25 4.88 3.76
N ARG A 164 -9.21 6.18 3.46
CA ARG A 164 -9.08 7.24 4.44
C ARG A 164 -10.43 7.49 5.10
N VAL A 165 -10.45 7.56 6.43
CA VAL A 165 -11.70 7.71 7.22
C VAL A 165 -12.26 9.11 7.13
N SER A 166 -11.38 10.11 7.09
CA SER A 166 -11.77 11.52 7.09
C SER A 166 -10.70 12.34 6.38
N PHE A 167 -11.13 13.35 5.63
CA PHE A 167 -10.22 14.27 4.94
C PHE A 167 -9.27 14.97 5.93
N LEU A 168 -9.77 15.35 7.11
CA LEU A 168 -9.00 16.08 8.14
C LEU A 168 -8.10 15.16 8.98
N LYS A 169 -8.46 13.88 9.15
CA LYS A 169 -7.68 12.92 9.95
C LYS A 169 -6.69 12.16 9.09
N ARG A 170 -5.47 11.96 9.59
CA ARG A 170 -4.45 11.09 8.95
C ARG A 170 -4.68 9.65 9.39
N THR A 171 -5.80 9.08 8.94
CA THR A 171 -6.18 7.70 9.28
C THR A 171 -6.57 6.96 8.03
N LEU A 172 -5.81 5.92 7.69
CA LEU A 172 -6.11 4.98 6.61
C LEU A 172 -6.48 3.64 7.23
N LYS A 173 -7.64 3.12 6.85
CA LYS A 173 -8.20 1.86 7.34
C LYS A 173 -8.20 0.81 6.25
N TRP A 174 -7.99 -0.42 6.64
CA TRP A 174 -8.12 -1.60 5.81
C TRP A 174 -8.52 -2.78 6.70
N GLU A 175 -8.98 -3.86 6.09
CA GLU A 175 -9.47 -5.05 6.78
C GLU A 175 -8.82 -6.26 6.14
N LEU A 176 -8.40 -7.22 6.96
CA LEU A 176 -7.83 -8.49 6.54
C LEU A 176 -8.38 -9.59 7.45
N GLU A 177 -8.95 -10.64 6.86
CA GLU A 177 -9.52 -11.79 7.61
C GLU A 177 -10.52 -11.37 8.70
N GLY A 178 -11.36 -10.35 8.46
CA GLY A 178 -12.35 -9.84 9.43
C GLY A 178 -11.76 -8.91 10.50
N GLN A 179 -10.45 -8.71 10.53
CA GLN A 179 -9.76 -7.81 11.46
C GLN A 179 -9.54 -6.44 10.82
N GLU A 180 -10.06 -5.38 11.47
CA GLU A 180 -9.81 -4.00 11.03
C GLU A 180 -8.44 -3.51 11.53
N TYR A 181 -7.69 -2.89 10.63
CA TYR A 181 -6.41 -2.26 10.90
C TYR A 181 -6.41 -0.79 10.48
N GLN A 182 -5.73 0.06 11.25
CA GLN A 182 -5.72 1.50 11.02
C GLN A 182 -4.31 2.09 11.11
N TRP A 183 -3.80 2.61 9.99
CA TRP A 183 -2.63 3.49 10.00
C TRP A 183 -3.04 4.87 10.51
N LYS A 184 -2.58 5.23 11.71
CA LYS A 184 -2.81 6.52 12.37
C LYS A 184 -1.52 7.33 12.38
N GLY A 185 -1.59 8.60 11.97
CA GLY A 185 -0.46 9.52 12.13
C GLY A 185 -0.14 9.76 13.61
N THR A 186 1.12 9.59 14.01
CA THR A 186 1.55 9.81 15.38
C THR A 186 1.84 11.29 15.60
N ARG A 187 0.80 12.06 15.96
CA ARG A 187 0.99 13.36 16.64
C ARG A 187 1.32 13.18 18.14
N ALA A 188 1.28 11.95 18.64
CA ALA A 188 1.23 11.63 20.06
C ALA A 188 2.58 11.61 20.79
N PHE A 189 3.71 11.65 20.08
CA PHE A 189 5.06 11.68 20.68
C PHE A 189 5.70 13.08 20.69
N LEU A 190 4.94 14.12 20.32
CA LEU A 190 5.40 15.51 20.40
C LEU A 190 4.99 16.10 21.75
N PRO A 191 5.82 16.96 22.37
CA PRO A 191 5.44 17.75 23.55
C PRO A 191 4.09 18.43 23.35
N SER A 192 3.30 18.55 24.42
CA SER A 192 1.91 19.08 24.40
C SER A 192 1.76 20.39 23.62
N GLY A 193 2.77 21.28 23.66
CA GLY A 193 2.76 22.58 22.97
C GLY A 193 2.89 22.54 21.43
N VAL A 194 3.38 21.44 20.84
CA VAL A 194 3.49 21.24 19.38
C VAL A 194 2.54 20.17 18.85
N ARG A 195 1.72 19.61 19.74
CA ARG A 195 0.70 18.58 19.48
C ARG A 195 -0.49 19.17 18.71
N GLY A 196 -0.26 19.60 17.48
CA GLY A 196 -1.29 20.28 16.67
C GLY A 196 -0.76 20.94 15.40
N TRP A 197 0.54 21.26 15.35
CA TRP A 197 1.14 21.90 14.18
C TRP A 197 1.19 20.93 12.99
N LYS A 198 0.51 21.34 11.92
CA LYS A 198 0.37 20.58 10.67
C LYS A 198 1.72 20.53 9.96
N GLY A 199 2.50 19.47 10.16
CA GLY A 199 3.74 19.30 9.40
C GLY A 199 4.83 18.43 10.04
N ILE A 200 4.82 18.24 11.36
CA ILE A 200 6.06 17.88 12.09
C ILE A 200 6.35 16.38 12.20
N SER A 201 5.36 15.49 12.27
CA SER A 201 5.61 14.04 12.23
C SER A 201 5.23 13.44 10.88
N HIS A 202 6.14 12.63 10.35
CA HIS A 202 5.92 11.73 9.20
C HIS A 202 5.73 10.28 9.66
N ASP A 203 5.57 10.11 10.96
CA ASP A 203 5.55 8.82 11.60
C ASP A 203 4.10 8.33 11.65
N LEU A 204 3.93 7.05 11.37
CA LEU A 204 2.65 6.38 11.34
C LEU A 204 2.71 5.19 12.29
N LYS A 205 1.60 4.88 12.96
CA LYS A 205 1.43 3.64 13.69
C LYS A 205 0.24 2.88 13.13
N LEU A 206 0.41 1.58 12.92
CA LEU A 206 -0.66 0.67 12.62
C LEU A 206 -1.23 0.15 13.93
N VAL A 207 -2.55 0.24 14.07
CA VAL A 207 -3.27 -0.33 15.21
C VAL A 207 -4.36 -1.30 14.77
N ASP A 208 -4.66 -2.29 15.60
CA ASP A 208 -5.80 -3.19 15.42
C ASP A 208 -7.11 -2.51 15.89
N SER A 209 -8.21 -3.29 15.88
CA SER A 209 -9.52 -2.91 16.43
C SER A 209 -9.45 -2.58 17.92
N ASN A 210 -8.56 -3.25 18.66
CA ASN A 210 -8.34 -3.06 20.10
C ASN A 210 -7.39 -1.90 20.42
N ASN A 211 -6.93 -1.16 19.41
CA ASN A 211 -5.93 -0.10 19.50
C ASN A 211 -4.52 -0.53 19.98
N HIS A 212 -4.18 -1.81 19.92
CA HIS A 212 -2.81 -2.28 20.10
C HIS A 212 -1.94 -1.88 18.92
N VAL A 213 -0.71 -1.45 19.21
CA VAL A 213 0.25 -1.05 18.16
C VAL A 213 0.90 -2.30 17.58
N ILE A 214 0.68 -2.51 16.29
CA ILE A 214 1.15 -3.68 15.54
C ILE A 214 2.41 -3.36 14.74
N ALA A 215 2.46 -2.15 14.18
CA ALA A 215 3.61 -1.69 13.42
C ALA A 215 3.77 -0.18 13.56
N THR A 216 4.98 0.31 13.38
CA THR A 216 5.29 1.73 13.27
C THR A 216 6.13 1.97 12.04
N ILE A 217 5.95 3.14 11.43
CA ILE A 217 6.76 3.61 10.32
C ILE A 217 7.29 4.95 10.73
N GLU A 218 8.60 5.04 10.86
CA GLU A 218 9.32 6.26 11.16
C GLU A 218 9.92 6.77 9.86
N LYS A 219 9.50 7.95 9.39
CA LYS A 219 10.05 8.52 8.17
C LYS A 219 11.02 9.63 8.54
N ASP A 220 12.23 9.51 8.02
CA ASP A 220 13.27 10.50 8.28
C ASP A 220 12.90 11.84 7.63
N ARG A 221 12.82 12.87 8.48
CA ARG A 221 12.49 14.26 8.10
C ARG A 221 13.47 14.81 7.07
N TRP A 222 14.72 14.35 7.11
CA TRP A 222 15.80 14.83 6.25
C TRP A 222 16.18 13.81 5.16
N SER A 223 15.33 12.80 4.91
CA SER A 223 15.56 11.78 3.88
C SER A 223 15.77 12.33 2.46
N CYS A 224 15.30 13.55 2.17
CA CYS A 224 15.57 14.24 0.90
C CYS A 224 16.98 14.86 0.83
N PHE A 225 17.60 15.15 1.98
CA PHE A 225 18.92 15.75 2.10
C PHE A 225 20.02 14.73 2.42
N ARG A 226 19.66 13.52 2.85
CA ARG A 226 20.65 12.47 3.07
C ARG A 226 21.32 12.06 1.76
N PRO A 227 22.66 11.92 1.77
CA PRO A 227 23.37 11.40 0.61
C PRO A 227 22.88 9.97 0.32
N SER A 228 22.88 9.64 -0.97
CA SER A 228 22.57 8.27 -1.38
C SER A 228 23.70 7.34 -1.03
N GLU A 229 23.38 6.19 -0.44
CA GLU A 229 24.29 5.09 -0.23
C GLU A 229 24.59 4.39 -1.56
N ARG A 230 25.86 4.10 -1.81
CA ARG A 230 26.32 3.30 -2.95
C ARG A 230 26.56 1.87 -2.47
N THR A 231 26.12 0.91 -3.25
CA THR A 231 26.42 -0.51 -3.04
C THR A 231 27.30 -1.01 -4.18
N ASP A 232 28.19 -1.95 -3.89
CA ASP A 232 29.27 -2.37 -4.80
C ASP A 232 28.80 -3.10 -6.07
N GLY A 233 27.51 -3.45 -6.17
CA GLY A 233 26.96 -4.13 -7.35
C GLY A 233 25.47 -3.86 -7.63
N PRO A 234 24.96 -4.32 -8.80
CA PRO A 234 23.53 -4.59 -8.92
C PRO A 234 23.09 -5.59 -7.83
N PRO A 235 21.81 -5.57 -7.43
CA PRO A 235 20.72 -4.85 -8.07
C PRO A 235 20.51 -3.41 -7.59
N ASN A 236 21.18 -2.99 -6.51
CA ASN A 236 20.83 -1.78 -5.74
C ASN A 236 21.87 -0.64 -5.72
N LYS A 237 22.77 -0.55 -6.71
CA LYS A 237 23.87 0.45 -6.89
C LYS A 237 23.81 1.81 -6.16
N LYS A 238 22.63 2.44 -6.12
CA LYS A 238 22.40 3.71 -5.43
C LYS A 238 21.00 3.72 -4.82
N LYS A 239 20.91 3.97 -3.53
CA LYS A 239 19.67 4.03 -2.75
C LYS A 239 19.72 5.15 -1.72
N SER A 240 18.59 5.76 -1.40
CA SER A 240 18.49 6.82 -0.37
C SER A 240 17.53 6.38 0.71
N LEU A 241 17.98 6.40 1.97
CA LEU A 241 17.15 6.03 3.11
C LEU A 241 15.97 6.99 3.24
N VAL A 242 14.77 6.44 3.39
CA VAL A 242 13.52 7.18 3.59
C VAL A 242 13.06 7.07 5.02
N GLY A 243 13.16 5.89 5.63
CA GLY A 243 12.62 5.63 6.95
C GLY A 243 12.81 4.18 7.39
N VAL A 244 12.14 3.81 8.47
CA VAL A 244 12.20 2.48 9.07
C VAL A 244 10.78 2.01 9.40
N LEU A 245 10.41 0.84 8.90
CA LEU A 245 9.22 0.09 9.30
C LEU A 245 9.61 -0.86 10.42
N ARG A 246 8.88 -0.83 11.53
CA ARG A 246 9.04 -1.75 12.66
C ARG A 246 7.74 -2.52 12.86
N ILE A 247 7.84 -3.83 13.03
CA ILE A 247 6.71 -4.73 13.25
C ILE A 247 6.87 -5.35 14.63
N TYR A 248 5.83 -5.25 15.45
CA TYR A 248 5.83 -5.69 16.85
C TYR A 248 5.26 -7.11 17.00
N PRO A 249 5.54 -7.81 18.11
CA PRO A 249 5.04 -9.16 18.35
C PRO A 249 3.51 -9.32 18.23
N ALA A 250 2.76 -8.25 18.51
CA ALA A 250 1.31 -8.20 18.35
C ALA A 250 0.86 -8.51 16.91
N ALA A 251 1.70 -8.28 15.89
CA ALA A 251 1.41 -8.63 14.49
C ALA A 251 1.26 -10.14 14.26
N TYR A 252 1.91 -10.95 15.09
CA TYR A 252 1.99 -12.40 14.95
C TYR A 252 1.06 -13.13 15.93
N THR A 253 0.49 -12.39 16.88
CA THR A 253 -0.45 -12.93 17.85
C THR A 253 -1.83 -12.94 17.21
N LYS A 254 -2.15 -14.02 16.49
CA LYS A 254 -3.52 -14.20 15.97
C LYS A 254 -4.46 -14.31 17.17
N ALA A 255 -5.43 -13.40 17.27
CA ALA A 255 -6.65 -13.72 18.00
C ALA A 255 -7.29 -14.88 17.23
N ALA A 256 -7.52 -16.01 17.90
CA ALA A 256 -8.12 -17.18 17.27
C ALA A 256 -9.45 -16.75 16.62
N PRO A 257 -9.67 -17.01 15.32
CA PRO A 257 -10.98 -16.79 14.72
C PRO A 257 -11.97 -17.76 15.36
N GLU A 258 -13.09 -17.23 15.87
CA GLU A 258 -14.27 -18.02 16.21
C GLU A 258 -14.68 -18.86 14.97
N PRO A 259 -14.91 -20.18 15.12
CA PRO A 259 -14.94 -21.13 14.01
C PRO A 259 -16.18 -21.06 13.09
N ASP A 260 -17.03 -20.03 13.18
CA ASP A 260 -18.34 -20.01 12.53
C ASP A 260 -18.48 -19.10 11.29
N GLN A 261 -17.41 -18.43 10.82
CA GLN A 261 -17.49 -17.57 9.62
C GLN A 261 -16.76 -18.08 8.36
N LEU A 262 -16.06 -19.23 8.42
CA LEU A 262 -15.28 -19.75 7.28
C LEU A 262 -15.93 -20.95 6.56
N LYS A 263 -17.26 -21.02 6.53
CA LYS A 263 -18.02 -22.04 5.77
C LYS A 263 -18.83 -21.40 4.64
N GLN A 264 -18.19 -20.71 3.71
CA GLN A 264 -18.78 -20.42 2.39
C GLN A 264 -17.73 -19.89 1.39
N ALA A 265 -16.82 -20.76 0.94
CA ALA A 265 -16.08 -20.57 -0.32
C ALA A 265 -15.39 -21.90 -0.70
N SER A 266 -16.17 -22.95 -0.97
CA SER A 266 -15.63 -24.19 -1.54
C SER A 266 -15.67 -24.11 -3.07
N GLY A 267 -14.48 -24.17 -3.66
CA GLY A 267 -14.20 -24.97 -4.86
C GLY A 267 -14.79 -24.52 -6.19
N THR A 268 -14.09 -23.65 -6.90
CA THR A 268 -14.06 -23.63 -8.37
C THR A 268 -12.67 -23.27 -8.86
N THR A 269 -12.11 -24.08 -9.77
CA THR A 269 -10.85 -23.82 -10.48
C THR A 269 -11.01 -22.56 -11.33
N ILE A 270 -10.15 -21.55 -11.10
CA ILE A 270 -10.29 -20.23 -11.73
C ILE A 270 -9.33 -20.10 -12.91
N VAL A 271 -9.88 -20.14 -14.11
CA VAL A 271 -9.26 -19.54 -15.32
C VAL A 271 -9.56 -18.04 -15.24
N ALA A 272 -8.55 -17.22 -14.94
CA ALA A 272 -8.73 -15.78 -14.74
C ALA A 272 -9.03 -15.02 -16.05
N LYS A 273 -10.26 -15.13 -16.57
CA LYS A 273 -10.76 -14.29 -17.65
C LYS A 273 -11.14 -12.92 -17.10
N GLN A 274 -10.23 -11.96 -17.17
CA GLN A 274 -10.56 -10.53 -17.01
C GLN A 274 -10.59 -9.86 -18.39
N ASP A 275 -11.78 -9.83 -19.01
CA ASP A 275 -12.07 -8.82 -20.02
C ASP A 275 -12.46 -7.53 -19.30
N GLU A 276 -11.60 -6.51 -19.39
CA GLU A 276 -11.93 -5.15 -18.94
C GLU A 276 -12.98 -4.52 -19.85
N PRO A 277 -13.98 -3.83 -19.26
CA PRO A 277 -14.41 -2.55 -19.77
C PRO A 277 -14.01 -1.41 -18.82
N HIS A 278 -13.75 -0.29 -19.46
CA HIS A 278 -13.37 1.00 -18.90
C HIS A 278 -14.43 1.57 -17.95
N CYS A 279 -13.89 2.22 -16.91
CA CYS A 279 -14.31 3.50 -16.32
C CYS A 279 -15.66 3.60 -15.56
N TRP A 280 -15.56 4.13 -14.33
CA TRP A 280 -16.59 4.86 -13.57
C TRP A 280 -17.81 4.15 -12.95
N ASN A 281 -17.88 2.82 -12.84
CA ASN A 281 -18.92 2.21 -12.00
C ASN A 281 -18.46 2.05 -10.54
N MET A 282 -18.70 3.12 -9.77
CA MET A 282 -18.95 3.05 -8.32
C MET A 282 -20.37 2.51 -8.13
N GLY A 283 -20.49 1.19 -8.13
CA GLY A 283 -21.76 0.50 -7.87
C GLY A 283 -21.52 -0.99 -7.75
N GLU A 284 -21.84 -1.51 -6.56
CA GLU A 284 -21.98 -2.93 -6.22
C GLU A 284 -20.74 -3.85 -6.25
N VAL A 285 -20.72 -4.73 -5.25
CA VAL A 285 -19.72 -5.76 -4.93
C VAL A 285 -19.85 -6.96 -5.91
N GLY A 286 -20.13 -6.69 -7.18
CA GLY A 286 -20.78 -7.66 -8.07
C GLY A 286 -19.90 -8.73 -8.73
N GLU A 287 -18.76 -8.37 -9.33
CA GLU A 287 -18.07 -9.33 -10.23
C GLU A 287 -16.56 -9.48 -10.03
N GLU A 288 -15.84 -8.47 -9.50
CA GLU A 288 -14.39 -8.57 -9.27
C GLU A 288 -14.02 -9.51 -8.10
N SER A 289 -14.95 -9.75 -7.18
CA SER A 289 -14.79 -10.64 -6.01
C SER A 289 -15.07 -12.12 -6.32
N GLN A 290 -15.74 -12.44 -7.45
CA GLN A 290 -16.17 -13.81 -7.76
C GLN A 290 -15.04 -14.73 -8.25
N ASN A 291 -13.88 -14.18 -8.64
CA ASN A 291 -12.76 -14.93 -9.20
C ASN A 291 -11.45 -14.75 -8.40
N LEU A 292 -11.54 -14.73 -7.07
CA LEU A 292 -10.37 -14.63 -6.19
C LEU A 292 -10.03 -16.01 -5.62
N ASN A 293 -8.79 -16.45 -5.81
CA ASN A 293 -8.32 -17.71 -5.22
C ASN A 293 -7.95 -17.50 -3.74
N ILE A 294 -8.96 -17.34 -2.88
CA ILE A 294 -8.77 -17.11 -1.43
C ILE A 294 -8.21 -18.37 -0.72
N GLY A 295 -8.43 -19.56 -1.29
CA GLY A 295 -7.89 -20.83 -0.79
C GLY A 295 -6.52 -21.20 -1.35
N GLY A 296 -5.90 -20.33 -2.17
CA GLY A 296 -4.64 -20.62 -2.84
C GLY A 296 -3.45 -20.69 -1.88
N SER A 297 -2.36 -21.31 -2.33
CA SER A 297 -1.15 -21.41 -1.51
C SER A 297 -0.45 -20.06 -1.35
N HIS A 298 0.12 -19.79 -0.18
CA HIS A 298 0.91 -18.60 0.09
C HIS A 298 2.17 -18.98 0.87
N SER A 299 3.33 -18.55 0.36
CA SER A 299 4.64 -18.91 0.92
C SER A 299 5.15 -17.96 2.01
N GLY A 300 4.46 -16.83 2.25
CA GLY A 300 4.85 -15.82 3.22
C GLY A 300 3.88 -15.69 4.40
N ASN A 301 4.04 -14.62 5.18
CA ASN A 301 3.05 -14.19 6.16
C ASN A 301 2.18 -13.08 5.55
N VAL A 302 0.91 -13.39 5.28
CA VAL A 302 -0.05 -12.47 4.64
C VAL A 302 -0.16 -11.16 5.42
N THR A 303 -0.21 -11.23 6.76
CA THR A 303 -0.30 -10.06 7.62
C THR A 303 0.95 -9.20 7.50
N GLU A 304 2.14 -9.81 7.50
CA GLU A 304 3.40 -9.09 7.34
C GLU A 304 3.49 -8.39 5.97
N ASP A 305 3.11 -9.11 4.91
CA ASP A 305 3.08 -8.57 3.55
C ASP A 305 2.09 -7.40 3.44
N ALA A 306 0.90 -7.55 4.05
CA ALA A 306 -0.09 -6.48 4.13
C ALA A 306 0.43 -5.27 4.91
N ILE A 307 1.15 -5.47 6.02
CA ILE A 307 1.77 -4.40 6.81
C ILE A 307 2.81 -3.65 5.97
N GLY A 308 3.74 -4.35 5.32
CA GLY A 308 4.78 -3.75 4.49
C GLY A 308 4.19 -2.95 3.32
N LEU A 309 3.22 -3.54 2.63
CA LEU A 309 2.51 -2.95 1.50
C LEU A 309 1.69 -1.71 1.91
N THR A 310 0.77 -1.86 2.86
CA THR A 310 -0.10 -0.76 3.29
C THR A 310 0.69 0.35 3.97
N GLY A 311 1.78 0.00 4.64
CA GLY A 311 2.76 0.93 5.19
C GLY A 311 3.41 1.79 4.11
N TRP A 312 3.89 1.17 3.03
CA TRP A 312 4.41 1.89 1.87
C TRP A 312 3.36 2.83 1.25
N ILE A 313 2.14 2.31 1.02
CA ILE A 313 1.03 3.11 0.47
C ILE A 313 0.75 4.32 1.34
N ALA A 314 0.69 4.15 2.66
CA ALA A 314 0.39 5.22 3.59
C ALA A 314 1.45 6.35 3.53
N MET A 315 2.73 5.98 3.44
CA MET A 315 3.82 6.95 3.27
C MET A 315 3.78 7.68 1.92
N GLU A 316 3.56 6.96 0.83
CA GLU A 316 3.50 7.57 -0.50
C GLU A 316 2.27 8.49 -0.61
N ALA A 317 1.11 8.04 -0.13
CA ALA A 317 -0.10 8.85 -0.08
C ALA A 317 0.11 10.13 0.76
N GLU A 318 0.75 10.03 1.92
CA GLU A 318 1.04 11.21 2.74
C GLU A 318 2.02 12.18 2.05
N HIS A 319 3.08 11.66 1.44
CA HIS A 319 4.04 12.48 0.70
C HIS A 319 3.34 13.26 -0.42
N ARG A 320 2.49 12.59 -1.20
CA ARG A 320 1.77 13.20 -2.33
C ARG A 320 0.71 14.19 -1.90
N LEU A 321 -0.06 13.87 -0.86
CA LEU A 321 -1.05 14.81 -0.32
C LEU A 321 -0.41 16.11 0.23
N ARG A 322 0.86 16.08 0.64
CA ARG A 322 1.58 17.29 1.08
C ARG A 322 2.11 18.10 -0.10
N HIS A 323 2.65 17.44 -1.13
CA HIS A 323 3.12 18.12 -2.35
C HIS A 323 2.00 18.43 -3.36
N LYS A 324 0.75 18.13 -3.00
CA LYS A 324 -0.48 18.32 -3.79
C LYS A 324 -0.63 19.72 -4.40
N ILE A 325 -0.05 20.77 -3.81
CA ILE A 325 -0.08 22.12 -4.40
C ILE A 325 0.62 22.12 -5.77
N ILE A 326 1.72 21.38 -5.93
CA ILE A 326 2.48 21.32 -7.18
C ILE A 326 1.71 20.49 -8.22
N ASP A 327 1.21 19.31 -7.84
CA ASP A 327 0.45 18.44 -8.75
C ASP A 327 -0.84 19.10 -9.25
N LEU A 328 -1.56 19.84 -8.38
CA LEU A 328 -2.77 20.58 -8.75
C LEU A 328 -2.46 21.79 -9.66
N LEU A 329 -1.36 22.52 -9.38
CA LEU A 329 -0.94 23.65 -10.22
C LEU A 329 -0.47 23.17 -11.61
N GLU A 330 0.16 21.99 -11.70
CA GLU A 330 0.57 21.39 -12.98
C GLU A 330 -0.66 20.91 -13.78
N GLU A 331 -1.64 20.28 -13.12
CA GLU A 331 -2.91 19.87 -13.74
C GLU A 331 -3.69 21.09 -14.26
N ILE A 332 -3.81 22.15 -13.45
CA ILE A 332 -4.45 23.41 -13.85
C ILE A 332 -3.68 24.09 -15.01
N ALA A 333 -2.35 24.16 -14.94
CA ALA A 333 -1.55 24.81 -15.98
C ALA A 333 -1.56 24.07 -17.33
N GLU A 334 -1.78 22.75 -17.34
CA GLU A 334 -1.98 21.97 -18.56
C GLU A 334 -3.41 22.15 -19.12
N GLU A 335 -4.43 22.24 -18.25
CA GLU A 335 -5.82 22.50 -18.66
C GLU A 335 -6.02 23.91 -19.25
N PHE A 336 -5.22 24.90 -18.83
CA PHE A 336 -5.19 26.26 -19.41
C PHE A 336 -4.29 26.40 -20.65
N LYS A 337 -3.63 25.32 -21.10
CA LYS A 337 -2.81 25.30 -22.32
C LYS A 337 -3.50 24.68 -23.53
N GLU A 338 -4.64 24.03 -23.33
CA GLU A 338 -5.64 23.73 -24.36
C GLU A 338 -6.58 24.93 -24.53
#